data_AF-A0A1Q7T9I6-F1
#
_entry.id   AF-A0A1Q7T9I6-F1
#
_cell.length_a   1.000
_cell.length_b   1.000
_cell.length_c   1.000
_cell.angle_alpha   90.00
_cell.angle_beta   90.00
_cell.angle_gamma   90.00
#
_symmetry.space_group_name_H-M   'P 1'
#
loop_
_entity.id
_entity.type
_entity.pdbx_description
1 polymer ?
#
loop_
_entity_poly.entity_id
_entity_poly.type
_entity_poly.pdbx_seq_one_letter_code
_entity_poly.pdbx_strand_id
1 'polypeptide(L)'
;MAAEDTLHLDALVAARRNTLDKCDSIIGTLLAARAPEVTWVGPAELRHIARRAIPIAADPDQMGTPFLRAGNVVQVPDPLRYQLRTLMGLVGGRYALVPAGLVFRLPTAGPAGRPAGVSAELSMVMIDSRVGRVGWRTIARGEGPDAWTALTRAMKSLTPGLP
;
A
#
# COMPACT_ATOMS: atom_id res chain seq x y z
N MET A 1 -7.44 -28.51 21.90
CA MET A 1 -8.38 -27.69 21.09
C MET A 1 -7.92 -26.23 20.98
N ALA A 2 -7.54 -25.54 22.06
CA ALA A 2 -7.02 -24.15 21.97
C ALA A 2 -5.66 -24.01 21.25
N ALA A 3 -4.73 -24.97 21.39
CA ALA A 3 -3.39 -24.87 20.78
C ALA A 3 -3.39 -24.98 19.24
N GLU A 4 -4.31 -25.76 18.68
CA GLU A 4 -4.44 -25.98 17.23
C GLU A 4 -5.07 -24.75 16.54
N ASP A 5 -6.00 -24.07 17.22
CA ASP A 5 -6.62 -22.83 16.77
C ASP A 5 -5.62 -21.65 16.78
N THR A 6 -4.76 -21.56 17.80
CA THR A 6 -3.65 -20.59 17.84
C THR A 6 -2.65 -20.80 16.70
N LEU A 7 -2.29 -22.06 16.39
CA LEU A 7 -1.38 -22.40 15.28
C LEU A 7 -1.96 -22.00 13.93
N HIS A 8 -3.26 -22.22 13.71
CA HIS A 8 -3.93 -21.79 12.49
C HIS A 8 -4.00 -20.27 12.36
N LEU A 9 -4.28 -19.56 13.46
CA LEU A 9 -4.27 -18.09 13.47
C LEU A 9 -2.88 -17.53 13.18
N ASP A 10 -1.83 -18.06 13.81
CA ASP A 10 -0.45 -17.64 13.58
C ASP A 10 -0.02 -17.91 12.14
N ALA A 11 -0.40 -19.04 11.55
CA ALA A 11 -0.14 -19.37 10.16
C ALA A 11 -0.83 -18.39 9.18
N LEU A 12 -2.09 -18.05 9.43
CA LEU A 12 -2.84 -17.08 8.62
C LEU A 12 -2.25 -15.66 8.74
N VAL A 13 -1.87 -15.25 9.95
CA VAL A 13 -1.23 -13.95 10.22
C VAL A 13 0.15 -13.89 9.57
N ALA A 14 0.96 -14.95 9.67
CA ALA A 14 2.27 -15.04 9.03
C ALA A 14 2.15 -15.02 7.50
N ALA A 15 1.19 -15.76 6.93
CA ALA A 15 0.90 -15.74 5.50
C ALA A 15 0.50 -14.34 5.02
N ARG A 16 -0.30 -13.62 5.82
CA ARG A 16 -0.68 -12.23 5.54
C ARG A 16 0.52 -11.28 5.58
N ARG A 17 1.39 -11.35 6.59
CA ARG A 17 2.58 -10.49 6.68
C ARG A 17 3.54 -10.73 5.51
N ASN A 18 3.84 -11.98 5.21
CA ASN A 18 4.69 -12.34 4.06
C ASN A 18 4.10 -11.83 2.75
N THR A 19 2.76 -11.88 2.61
CA THR A 19 2.05 -11.32 1.46
C THR A 19 2.21 -9.81 1.38
N LEU A 20 2.05 -9.07 2.48
CA LEU A 20 2.24 -7.62 2.53
C LEU A 20 3.69 -7.23 2.23
N ASP A 21 4.67 -7.91 2.82
CA ASP A 21 6.09 -7.66 2.55
C ASP A 21 6.44 -7.88 1.08
N LYS A 22 5.83 -8.90 0.45
CA LYS A 22 5.99 -9.13 -0.99
C LYS A 22 5.35 -8.02 -1.82
N CYS A 23 4.18 -7.53 -1.42
CA CYS A 23 3.53 -6.39 -2.08
C CYS A 23 4.39 -5.12 -1.97
N ASP A 24 4.90 -4.83 -0.78
CA ASP A 24 5.78 -3.70 -0.49
C ASP A 24 7.05 -3.75 -1.35
N SER A 25 7.66 -4.94 -1.46
CA SER A 25 8.83 -5.16 -2.32
C SER A 25 8.51 -4.86 -3.79
N ILE A 26 7.41 -5.39 -4.32
CA ILE A 26 7.00 -5.15 -5.72
C ILE A 26 6.74 -3.66 -5.97
N ILE A 27 5.97 -3.02 -5.09
CA ILE A 27 5.62 -1.59 -5.20
C ILE A 27 6.88 -0.74 -5.13
N GLY A 28 7.72 -0.95 -4.10
CA GLY A 28 8.95 -0.19 -3.89
C GLY A 28 9.94 -0.32 -5.05
N THR A 29 10.18 -1.54 -5.54
CA THR A 29 11.07 -1.78 -6.69
C THR A 29 10.56 -1.09 -7.95
N LEU A 30 9.27 -1.17 -8.25
CA LEU A 30 8.71 -0.57 -9.47
C LEU A 30 8.64 0.96 -9.39
N LEU A 31 8.40 1.53 -8.21
CA LEU A 31 8.44 2.98 -8.00
C LEU A 31 9.86 3.53 -8.18
N ALA A 32 10.85 2.90 -7.53
CA ALA A 32 12.24 3.33 -7.64
C ALA A 32 12.77 3.23 -9.08
N ALA A 33 12.37 2.20 -9.83
CA ALA A 33 12.74 2.06 -11.24
C ALA A 33 12.09 3.13 -12.14
N ARG A 34 10.87 3.58 -11.80
CA ARG A 34 10.11 4.55 -12.62
C ARG A 34 10.50 6.00 -12.37
N ALA A 35 10.92 6.32 -11.16
CA ALA A 35 11.35 7.65 -10.75
C ALA A 35 12.65 7.54 -9.93
N PRO A 36 13.79 7.22 -10.60
CA PRO A 36 15.09 7.07 -9.93
C PRO A 36 15.61 8.38 -9.33
N GLU A 37 15.14 9.53 -9.81
CA GLU A 37 15.46 10.86 -9.28
C GLU A 37 14.81 11.16 -7.92
N VAL A 38 13.81 10.37 -7.52
CA VAL A 38 13.13 10.53 -6.24
C VAL A 38 13.83 9.70 -5.17
N THR A 39 14.17 10.33 -4.04
CA THR A 39 14.66 9.61 -2.85
C THR A 39 13.51 8.92 -2.15
N TRP A 40 13.36 7.62 -2.38
CA TRP A 40 12.31 6.80 -1.77
C TRP A 40 12.72 6.28 -0.40
N VAL A 41 11.86 6.47 0.60
CA VAL A 41 11.93 5.74 1.87
C VAL A 41 10.88 4.63 1.82
N GLY A 42 11.35 3.38 1.67
CA GLY A 42 10.49 2.22 1.54
C GLY A 42 9.88 1.74 2.88
N PRO A 43 8.90 0.83 2.85
CA PRO A 43 8.20 0.35 4.04
C PRO A 43 9.11 -0.25 5.12
N ALA A 44 10.13 -1.02 4.74
CA ALA A 44 11.07 -1.62 5.70
C ALA A 44 11.84 -0.58 6.51
N GLU A 45 12.32 0.48 5.85
CA GLU A 45 13.02 1.59 6.50
C GLU A 45 12.07 2.44 7.33
N LEU A 46 10.87 2.73 6.80
CA LEU A 46 9.84 3.45 7.55
C LEU A 46 9.46 2.72 8.85
N ARG A 47 9.28 1.40 8.79
CA ARG A 47 9.06 0.54 9.96
C ARG A 47 10.26 0.56 10.92
N HIS A 48 11.49 0.53 10.40
CA HIS A 48 12.70 0.62 11.23
C HIS A 48 12.75 1.92 12.02
N ILE A 49 12.51 3.05 11.35
CA ILE A 49 12.49 4.38 11.97
C ILE A 49 11.35 4.51 12.98
N ALA A 50 10.14 4.05 12.64
CA ALA A 50 9.00 4.09 13.55
C ALA A 50 9.27 3.29 14.84
N ARG A 51 9.86 2.09 14.74
CA ARG A 51 10.24 1.28 15.91
C ARG A 51 11.28 1.95 16.82
N ARG A 52 12.11 2.83 16.27
CA ARG A 52 13.08 3.60 17.06
C ARG A 52 12.47 4.84 17.71
N ALA A 53 11.29 5.23 17.27
CA ALA A 53 10.58 6.44 17.71
C ALA A 53 9.20 6.12 18.31
N ILE A 54 9.00 4.93 18.88
CA ILE A 54 7.72 4.46 19.46
C ILE A 54 7.01 5.50 20.35
N PRO A 55 7.71 6.31 21.19
CA PRO A 55 7.02 7.31 22.02
C PRO A 55 6.28 8.40 21.24
N ILE A 56 6.63 8.62 19.96
CA ILE A 56 6.14 9.74 19.16
C ILE A 56 5.58 9.31 17.78
N ALA A 57 6.06 8.21 17.22
CA ALA A 57 5.68 7.73 15.89
C ALA A 57 4.65 6.61 16.00
N ALA A 58 3.57 6.72 15.20
CA ALA A 58 2.65 5.62 15.00
C ALA A 58 3.33 4.49 14.19
N ASP A 59 2.92 3.26 14.44
CA ASP A 59 3.26 2.12 13.58
C ASP A 59 2.63 2.34 12.19
N PRO A 60 3.43 2.44 11.11
CA PRO A 60 2.93 2.65 9.75
C PRO A 60 1.88 1.63 9.32
N ASP A 61 1.97 0.38 9.81
CA ASP A 61 1.04 -0.70 9.43
C ASP A 61 -0.30 -0.62 10.19
N GLN A 62 -0.39 0.22 11.22
CA GLN A 62 -1.59 0.44 12.03
C GLN A 62 -2.26 1.79 11.73
N MET A 63 -1.71 2.58 10.80
CA MET A 63 -2.30 3.85 10.39
C MET A 63 -3.57 3.64 9.57
N GLY A 64 -4.62 4.40 9.88
CA GLY A 64 -5.93 4.29 9.24
C GLY A 64 -5.95 4.86 7.82
N THR A 65 -5.31 4.21 6.85
CA THR A 65 -5.25 4.68 5.45
C THR A 65 -6.43 4.26 4.52
N PRO A 66 -7.25 3.22 4.81
CA PRO A 66 -8.26 2.77 3.85
C PRO A 66 -9.35 3.77 3.47
N PHE A 67 -9.61 4.81 4.26
CA PHE A 67 -10.62 5.83 3.89
C PHE A 67 -10.12 6.78 2.80
N LEU A 68 -8.80 6.85 2.57
CA LEU A 68 -8.19 7.76 1.59
C LEU A 68 -8.59 7.48 0.13
N ARG A 69 -9.12 6.29 -0.14
CA ARG A 69 -9.64 5.93 -1.48
C ARG A 69 -10.99 6.58 -1.79
N ALA A 70 -11.67 7.19 -0.81
CA ALA A 70 -12.88 7.96 -1.06
C ALA A 70 -12.55 9.29 -1.76
N GLY A 71 -13.19 9.55 -2.91
CA GLY A 71 -12.86 10.71 -3.77
C GLY A 71 -13.15 12.08 -3.13
N ASN A 72 -14.07 12.14 -2.17
CA ASN A 72 -14.41 13.36 -1.43
C ASN A 72 -13.39 13.76 -0.34
N VAL A 73 -12.42 12.89 -0.04
CA VAL A 73 -11.40 13.15 1.00
C VAL A 73 -10.27 13.99 0.41
N VAL A 74 -10.45 15.30 0.36
CA VAL A 74 -9.42 16.24 -0.15
C VAL A 74 -8.40 16.61 0.92
N GLN A 75 -8.84 16.70 2.18
CA GLN A 75 -8.00 16.95 3.34
C GLN A 75 -7.93 15.69 4.20
N VAL A 76 -6.73 15.40 4.68
CA VAL A 76 -6.48 14.28 5.59
C VAL A 76 -6.91 14.69 7.00
N PRO A 77 -7.89 14.00 7.60
CA PRO A 77 -8.30 14.25 8.97
C PRO A 77 -7.26 13.74 9.98
N ASP A 78 -7.30 14.29 11.19
CA ASP A 78 -6.62 13.69 12.33
C ASP A 78 -7.32 12.39 12.76
N PRO A 79 -6.58 11.42 13.33
CA PRO A 79 -5.17 11.49 13.73
C PRO A 79 -4.18 11.23 12.59
N LEU A 80 -4.65 10.78 11.41
CA LEU A 80 -3.77 10.35 10.31
C LEU A 80 -2.86 11.48 9.84
N ARG A 81 -3.37 12.71 9.77
CA ARG A 81 -2.58 13.89 9.40
C ARG A 81 -1.39 14.11 10.33
N TYR A 82 -1.62 14.13 11.64
CA TYR A 82 -0.55 14.23 12.63
C TYR A 82 0.46 13.08 12.51
N GLN A 83 -0.02 11.84 12.41
CA GLN A 83 0.83 10.65 12.30
C GLN A 83 1.74 10.71 11.06
N LEU A 84 1.19 11.07 9.90
CA LEU A 84 1.95 11.27 8.66
C LEU A 84 2.99 12.38 8.83
N ARG A 85 2.61 13.52 9.41
CA ARG A 85 3.54 14.63 9.65
C ARG A 85 4.71 14.21 10.55
N THR A 86 4.44 13.45 11.61
CA THR A 86 5.48 12.97 12.53
C THR A 86 6.43 12.00 11.84
N LEU A 87 5.91 10.98 11.14
CA LEU A 87 6.75 10.06 10.38
C LEU A 87 7.58 10.79 9.31
N MET A 88 6.97 11.75 8.61
CA MET A 88 7.66 12.50 7.57
C MET A 88 8.74 13.42 8.11
N GLY A 89 8.56 13.96 9.31
CA GLY A 89 9.60 14.68 10.04
C GLY A 89 10.80 13.80 10.41
N LEU A 90 10.57 12.52 10.73
CA LEU A 90 11.65 11.59 11.07
C LEU A 90 12.47 11.14 9.86
N VAL A 91 11.83 10.95 8.71
CA VAL A 91 12.51 10.48 7.49
C VAL A 91 12.95 11.61 6.55
N GLY A 92 12.64 12.87 6.89
CA GLY A 92 12.98 14.05 6.07
C GLY A 92 12.17 14.16 4.78
N GLY A 93 10.97 13.58 4.71
CA GLY A 93 10.11 13.58 3.53
C GLY A 93 9.05 14.68 3.52
N ARG A 94 8.48 14.96 2.34
CA ARG A 94 7.32 15.86 2.19
C ARG A 94 6.06 15.13 1.73
N TYR A 95 6.21 14.29 0.72
CA TYR A 95 5.09 13.58 0.11
C TYR A 95 5.07 12.14 0.59
N ALA A 96 3.90 11.70 1.05
CA ALA A 96 3.64 10.30 1.37
C ALA A 96 2.85 9.67 0.23
N LEU A 97 3.37 8.58 -0.32
CA LEU A 97 2.65 7.75 -1.28
C LEU A 97 2.07 6.54 -0.55
N VAL A 98 0.75 6.49 -0.44
CA VAL A 98 0.02 5.56 0.42
C VAL A 98 -0.77 4.55 -0.42
N PRO A 99 -0.50 3.24 -0.29
CA PRO A 99 -1.41 2.20 -0.76
C PRO A 99 -2.67 2.22 0.11
N ALA A 100 -3.74 2.86 -0.37
CA ALA A 100 -5.01 2.99 0.36
C ALA A 100 -5.88 1.73 0.24
N GLY A 101 -5.52 0.79 -0.63
CA GLY A 101 -6.17 -0.51 -0.73
C GLY A 101 -5.55 -1.35 -1.83
N LEU A 102 -5.49 -2.66 -1.59
CA LEU A 102 -5.11 -3.67 -2.57
C LEU A 102 -6.11 -4.81 -2.49
N VAL A 103 -6.75 -5.13 -3.61
CA VAL A 103 -7.72 -6.22 -3.69
C VAL A 103 -7.30 -7.19 -4.78
N PHE A 104 -7.16 -8.46 -4.43
CA PHE A 104 -7.02 -9.55 -5.38
C PHE A 104 -8.39 -10.20 -5.60
N ARG A 105 -8.76 -10.44 -6.85
CA ARG A 105 -9.99 -11.13 -7.23
C ARG A 105 -9.66 -12.32 -8.11
N LEU A 106 -10.29 -13.44 -7.81
CA LEU A 106 -10.33 -14.62 -8.69
C LEU A 106 -11.60 -14.48 -9.55
N PRO A 107 -11.51 -14.34 -10.88
CA PRO A 107 -12.65 -14.37 -11.77
C PRO A 107 -13.37 -15.71 -11.60
N THR A 108 -14.69 -15.65 -11.46
CA THR A 108 -15.51 -16.82 -11.12
C THR A 108 -15.64 -17.82 -12.27
N ALA A 109 -15.35 -17.42 -13.51
CA ALA A 109 -15.09 -18.27 -14.66
C ALA A 109 -14.66 -17.35 -15.82
N GLY A 110 -13.59 -17.68 -16.54
CA GLY A 110 -13.32 -17.05 -17.82
C GLY A 110 -14.32 -17.52 -18.89
N PRO A 111 -14.49 -16.80 -20.01
CA PRO A 111 -15.12 -17.38 -21.20
C PRO A 111 -14.42 -18.71 -21.53
N ALA A 112 -15.20 -19.72 -21.92
CA ALA A 112 -14.72 -21.09 -22.13
C ALA A 112 -13.39 -21.12 -22.90
N GLY A 113 -12.33 -21.61 -22.25
CA GLY A 113 -11.00 -21.78 -22.85
C GLY A 113 -9.87 -20.88 -22.32
N ARG A 114 -10.15 -19.90 -21.44
CA ARG A 114 -9.09 -19.11 -20.77
C ARG A 114 -8.86 -19.62 -19.33
N PRO A 115 -7.60 -19.88 -18.90
CA PRO A 115 -7.32 -20.15 -17.50
C PRO A 115 -7.80 -18.97 -16.64
N ALA A 116 -8.44 -19.27 -15.50
CA ALA A 116 -8.90 -18.25 -14.57
C ALA A 116 -7.67 -17.49 -14.03
N GLY A 117 -7.43 -16.27 -14.53
CA GLY A 117 -6.31 -15.43 -14.10
C GLY A 117 -6.71 -14.56 -12.90
N VAL A 118 -5.78 -14.20 -12.03
CA VAL A 118 -6.03 -13.28 -10.90
C VAL A 118 -6.09 -11.83 -11.40
N SER A 119 -7.02 -11.04 -10.89
CA SER A 119 -7.05 -9.58 -11.05
C SER A 119 -6.58 -8.89 -9.77
N ALA A 120 -5.78 -7.83 -9.90
CA ALA A 120 -5.33 -6.97 -8.82
C ALA A 120 -5.82 -5.54 -9.06
N GLU A 121 -6.40 -4.93 -8.03
CA GLU A 121 -6.82 -3.52 -8.02
C GLU A 121 -6.11 -2.80 -6.87
N LEU A 122 -5.25 -1.84 -7.22
CA LEU A 122 -4.42 -1.08 -6.29
C LEU A 122 -4.88 0.38 -6.28
N SER A 123 -5.34 0.86 -5.13
CA SER A 123 -5.63 2.26 -4.88
C SER A 123 -4.39 2.95 -4.30
N MET A 124 -3.88 3.96 -5.01
CA MET A 124 -2.72 4.74 -4.58
C MET A 124 -3.13 6.19 -4.34
N VAL A 125 -2.61 6.78 -3.27
CA VAL A 125 -2.91 8.15 -2.85
C VAL A 125 -1.61 8.87 -2.51
N MET A 126 -1.42 10.07 -3.07
CA MET A 126 -0.29 10.92 -2.71
C MET A 126 -0.77 12.08 -1.83
N ILE A 127 -0.10 12.27 -0.71
CA ILE A 127 -0.45 13.26 0.31
C ILE A 127 0.73 14.22 0.49
N ASP A 128 0.47 15.53 0.44
CA ASP A 128 1.40 16.52 0.98
C ASP A 128 1.24 16.54 2.51
N SER A 129 2.19 15.95 3.22
CA SER A 129 2.14 15.81 4.68
C SER A 129 2.33 17.14 5.43
N ARG A 130 2.88 18.17 4.77
CA ARG A 130 3.09 19.49 5.38
C ARG A 130 1.76 20.21 5.59
N VAL A 131 0.88 20.15 4.59
CA VAL A 131 -0.44 20.80 4.62
C VAL A 131 -1.58 19.82 4.93
N GLY A 132 -1.35 18.52 4.84
CA GLY A 132 -2.35 17.47 5.06
C GLY A 132 -3.34 17.33 3.91
N ARG A 133 -2.91 17.60 2.66
CA ARG A 133 -3.77 17.61 1.48
C ARG A 133 -3.50 16.41 0.59
N VAL A 134 -4.57 15.78 0.11
CA VAL A 134 -4.47 14.78 -0.95
C VAL A 134 -4.28 15.51 -2.28
N GLY A 135 -3.09 15.34 -2.86
CA GLY A 135 -2.73 15.98 -4.13
C GLY A 135 -3.07 15.12 -5.35
N TRP A 136 -3.19 13.81 -5.15
CA TRP A 136 -3.40 12.87 -6.24
C TRP A 136 -3.95 11.52 -5.74
N ARG A 137 -4.79 10.88 -6.56
CA ARG A 137 -5.28 9.51 -6.34
C ARG A 137 -5.37 8.79 -7.67
N THR A 138 -5.20 7.47 -7.66
CA THR A 138 -5.50 6.62 -8.80
C THR A 138 -5.91 5.23 -8.34
N ILE A 139 -6.61 4.53 -9.23
CA ILE A 139 -6.88 3.10 -9.09
C ILE A 139 -6.23 2.43 -10.30
N ALA A 140 -5.21 1.63 -10.05
CA ALA A 140 -4.52 0.88 -11.06
C ALA A 140 -4.98 -0.58 -11.05
N ARG A 141 -5.14 -1.18 -12.24
CA ARG A 141 -5.62 -2.55 -12.40
C ARG A 141 -4.66 -3.36 -13.24
N GLY A 142 -4.55 -4.64 -12.91
CA GLY A 142 -3.75 -5.59 -13.66
C GLY A 142 -4.30 -7.00 -13.52
N GLU A 143 -4.15 -7.80 -14.56
CA GLU A 143 -4.58 -9.20 -14.58
C GLU A 143 -3.39 -10.10 -14.90
N GLY A 144 -3.29 -11.28 -14.30
CA GLY A 144 -2.18 -12.20 -14.52
C GLY A 144 -2.53 -13.65 -14.14
N PRO A 145 -1.66 -14.62 -14.45
CA PRO A 145 -1.85 -16.01 -14.03
C PRO A 145 -1.79 -16.19 -12.51
N ASP A 146 -1.17 -15.25 -11.80
CA ASP A 146 -1.02 -15.23 -10.34
C ASP A 146 -1.13 -13.80 -9.79
N ALA A 147 -1.27 -13.67 -8.47
CA ALA A 147 -1.43 -12.40 -7.77
C ALA A 147 -0.25 -11.43 -7.98
N TRP A 148 0.99 -11.93 -8.06
CA TRP A 148 2.18 -11.10 -8.20
C TRP A 148 2.31 -10.54 -9.61
N THR A 149 2.00 -11.36 -10.62
CA THR A 149 1.93 -10.90 -12.01
C THR A 149 0.81 -9.86 -12.17
N ALA A 150 -0.36 -10.08 -11.56
CA ALA A 150 -1.46 -9.13 -11.57
C ALA A 150 -1.08 -7.79 -10.90
N LEU A 151 -0.48 -7.82 -9.71
CA LEU A 151 0.00 -6.61 -9.00
C LEU A 151 1.08 -5.87 -9.80
N THR A 152 2.04 -6.61 -10.36
CA THR A 152 3.10 -6.02 -11.20
C THR A 152 2.50 -5.28 -12.40
N ARG A 153 1.48 -5.87 -13.04
CA ARG A 153 0.75 -5.23 -14.15
C ARG A 153 -0.07 -4.03 -13.69
N ALA A 154 -0.69 -4.09 -12.50
CA ALA A 154 -1.36 -2.94 -11.90
C ALA A 154 -0.38 -1.78 -11.64
N MET A 155 0.80 -2.05 -11.09
CA MET A 155 1.83 -1.02 -10.90
C MET A 155 2.34 -0.44 -12.23
N LYS A 156 2.46 -1.25 -13.28
CA LYS A 156 2.83 -0.77 -14.63
C LYS A 156 1.73 0.08 -15.27
N SER A 157 0.45 -0.19 -14.99
CA SER A 157 -0.68 0.59 -15.48
C SER A 157 -0.97 1.85 -14.66
N LEU A 158 -0.21 2.08 -13.58
CA LEU A 158 -0.31 3.27 -12.75
C LEU A 158 -0.09 4.51 -13.63
N THR A 159 -1.16 5.24 -13.87
CA THR A 159 -1.13 6.51 -14.60
C THR A 159 -1.46 7.62 -13.62
N PRO A 160 -0.86 8.81 -13.77
CA PRO A 160 -1.34 9.96 -13.03
C PRO A 160 -2.84 10.16 -13.37
N GLY A 161 -3.73 9.99 -12.37
CA GLY A 161 -5.12 10.37 -12.51
C GLY A 161 -5.25 11.84 -12.92
N LEU A 162 -6.19 12.14 -13.81
CA LEU A 162 -6.51 13.51 -14.19
C LEU A 162 -7.09 14.26 -12.97
N PRO A 163 -6.75 15.55 -12.77
CA PRO A 163 -7.25 16.37 -11.67
C PRO A 163 -8.77 16.55 -11.69
#